data_AF-A0A4Y2BQV9-F1
#
_entry.id   AF-A0A4Y2BQV9-F1
#
_cell.length_a   1.000
_cell.length_b   1.000
_cell.length_c   1.000
_cell.angle_alpha   90.00
_cell.angle_beta   90.00
_cell.angle_gamma   90.00
#
_symmetry.space_group_name_H-M   'P 1'
#
loop_
_entity.id
_entity.type
_entity.pdbx_description
1 polymer ?
#
loop_
_entity_poly.entity_id
_entity_poly.type
_entity_poly.pdbx_seq_one_letter_code
_entity_poly.pdbx_strand_id
1 'polypeptide(L)'
;MGTLFMDLHRSPYFDLFTIHNQGLRLSVGAFRTSPILSLYILCNEPSLELRRERLALNLFFKIKSDDSHPSHYNVVNPKYGTLFSIRPSFTPTFGLRIGKILRSINTVDFPVLNKSDEFPPWKDISVSFIDVFEKWHKSTTHNLVYRSIFYDHRQQFSGYEPVFTDGSKADNLVGTAVVIRNSIVSGGLHELCSVFTSEIYAIYLALVEIAQELQKDYLILGFQERHRSTEMRFPFKPPYSAEVC
;
A
#
# COMPACT_ATOMS: atom_id res chain seq x y z
N MET A 1 -28.59 -24.60 -12.18
CA MET A 1 -28.22 -23.87 -10.94
C MET A 1 -28.17 -24.88 -9.78
N GLY A 2 -27.17 -25.78 -9.76
CA GLY A 2 -27.23 -26.93 -8.84
C GLY A 2 -26.03 -27.88 -8.82
N THR A 3 -24.82 -27.41 -9.14
CA THR A 3 -23.62 -28.28 -9.17
C THR A 3 -22.41 -27.74 -8.42
N LEU A 4 -22.50 -26.58 -7.76
CA LEU A 4 -21.40 -26.01 -6.96
C LEU A 4 -21.48 -26.33 -5.45
N PHE A 5 -22.50 -27.04 -4.99
CA PHE A 5 -22.73 -27.27 -3.56
C PHE A 5 -22.21 -28.60 -2.99
N MET A 6 -21.71 -29.53 -3.82
CA MET A 6 -21.49 -30.92 -3.39
C MET A 6 -20.06 -31.31 -3.01
N ASP A 7 -19.03 -30.48 -3.24
CA ASP A 7 -17.64 -30.90 -3.00
C ASP A 7 -17.02 -30.44 -1.66
N LEU A 8 -17.80 -29.83 -0.76
CA LEU A 8 -17.29 -29.39 0.56
C LEU A 8 -17.46 -30.39 1.69
N HIS A 9 -18.13 -31.52 1.48
CA HIS A 9 -18.55 -32.39 2.59
C HIS A 9 -17.44 -33.20 3.27
N ARG A 10 -16.17 -33.12 2.82
CA ARG A 10 -15.01 -33.82 3.42
C ARG A 10 -13.70 -33.05 3.29
N SER A 11 -13.72 -31.75 3.57
CA SER A 11 -12.49 -30.97 3.65
C SER A 11 -12.17 -30.61 5.10
N PRO A 12 -10.94 -30.78 5.62
CA PRO A 12 -10.56 -30.38 6.98
C PRO A 12 -10.70 -28.87 7.24
N TYR A 13 -11.08 -28.09 6.22
CA TYR A 13 -11.28 -26.66 6.29
C TYR A 13 -12.75 -26.24 6.53
N PHE A 14 -13.67 -27.19 6.73
CA PHE A 14 -15.07 -26.88 7.06
C PHE A 14 -15.17 -26.08 8.37
N ASP A 15 -14.36 -26.43 9.36
CA ASP A 15 -14.36 -25.75 10.67
C ASP A 15 -13.96 -24.28 10.54
N LEU A 16 -13.03 -23.96 9.64
CA LEU A 16 -12.61 -22.58 9.38
C LEU A 16 -13.73 -21.73 8.77
N PHE A 17 -14.60 -22.31 7.93
CA PHE A 17 -15.78 -21.59 7.44
C PHE A 17 -16.75 -21.26 8.56
N THR A 18 -16.98 -22.21 9.47
CA THR A 18 -17.86 -21.98 10.63
C THR A 18 -17.31 -20.85 11.50
N ILE A 19 -16.01 -20.90 11.83
CA ILE A 19 -15.34 -19.87 12.65
C ILE A 19 -15.37 -18.51 11.95
N HIS A 20 -15.02 -18.44 10.67
CA HIS A 20 -15.01 -17.18 9.91
C HIS A 20 -16.41 -16.55 9.83
N ASN A 21 -17.41 -17.35 9.46
CA ASN A 21 -18.79 -16.87 9.36
C ASN A 21 -19.34 -16.42 10.71
N GLN A 22 -19.01 -17.11 11.79
CA GLN A 22 -19.38 -16.72 13.15
C GLN A 22 -18.68 -15.42 13.56
N GLY A 23 -17.39 -15.28 13.25
CA GLY A 23 -16.63 -14.05 13.50
C GLY A 23 -17.28 -12.83 12.85
N LEU A 24 -17.62 -12.91 11.56
CA LEU A 24 -18.29 -11.82 10.84
C LEU A 24 -19.61 -11.41 11.50
N ARG A 25 -20.40 -12.40 11.95
CA ARG A 25 -21.68 -12.14 12.64
C ARG A 25 -21.47 -11.42 13.97
N LEU A 26 -20.51 -11.87 14.75
CA LEU A 26 -20.21 -11.27 16.05
C LEU A 26 -19.70 -9.84 15.90
N SER A 27 -18.81 -9.58 14.92
CA SER A 27 -18.26 -8.26 14.66
C SER A 27 -19.31 -7.21 14.28
N VAL A 28 -20.34 -7.61 13.52
CA VAL A 28 -21.41 -6.71 13.05
C VAL A 28 -22.67 -6.78 13.94
N GLY A 29 -22.71 -7.68 14.93
CA GLY A 29 -23.90 -7.91 15.74
C GLY A 29 -25.08 -8.51 14.95
N ALA A 30 -24.79 -9.25 13.87
CA ALA A 30 -25.82 -9.81 13.00
C ALA A 30 -26.44 -11.09 13.57
N PHE A 31 -27.73 -11.34 13.26
CA PHE A 31 -28.41 -12.57 13.65
C PHE A 31 -27.68 -13.82 13.14
N ARG A 32 -27.81 -14.94 13.85
CA ARG A 32 -27.24 -16.24 13.45
C ARG A 32 -27.76 -16.72 12.09
N THR A 33 -28.96 -16.28 11.70
CA THR A 33 -29.65 -16.62 10.45
C THR A 33 -29.36 -15.67 9.29
N SER A 34 -28.62 -14.57 9.52
CA SER A 34 -28.34 -13.57 8.46
C SER A 34 -27.63 -14.23 7.26
N PRO A 35 -27.95 -13.86 6.01
CA PRO A 35 -27.28 -14.42 4.84
C PRO A 35 -25.78 -14.10 4.84
N ILE A 36 -24.92 -15.10 4.60
CA ILE A 36 -23.46 -14.91 4.66
C ILE A 36 -22.92 -13.98 3.57
N LEU A 37 -23.53 -14.00 2.38
CA LEU A 37 -23.16 -13.11 1.28
C LEU A 37 -23.37 -11.64 1.65
N SER A 38 -24.45 -11.32 2.37
CA SER A 38 -24.70 -9.97 2.88
C SER A 38 -23.64 -9.55 3.90
N LEU A 39 -23.18 -10.49 4.74
CA LEU A 39 -22.13 -10.20 5.73
C LEU A 39 -20.78 -9.93 5.09
N TYR A 40 -20.41 -10.64 4.01
CA TYR A 40 -19.20 -10.34 3.25
C TYR A 40 -19.22 -8.90 2.71
N ILE A 41 -20.35 -8.46 2.17
CA ILE A 41 -20.50 -7.10 1.64
C ILE A 41 -20.42 -6.07 2.79
N LEU A 42 -21.15 -6.29 3.88
CA LEU A 42 -21.18 -5.36 5.02
C LEU A 42 -19.81 -5.20 5.70
N CYS A 43 -19.08 -6.29 5.85
CA CYS A 43 -17.73 -6.28 6.43
C CYS A 43 -16.65 -5.83 5.45
N ASN A 44 -16.97 -5.67 4.16
CA ASN A 44 -15.98 -5.52 3.08
C ASN A 44 -14.93 -6.65 3.08
N GLU A 45 -15.40 -7.88 3.29
CA GLU A 45 -14.58 -9.06 3.54
C GLU A 45 -14.86 -10.16 2.51
N PRO A 46 -13.85 -10.63 1.73
CA PRO A 46 -14.06 -11.71 0.77
C PRO A 46 -14.26 -13.06 1.45
N SER A 47 -14.97 -13.96 0.77
CA SER A 47 -15.13 -15.34 1.22
C SER A 47 -13.78 -16.05 1.39
N LEU A 48 -13.72 -17.04 2.29
CA LEU A 48 -12.52 -17.87 2.48
C LEU A 48 -12.10 -18.61 1.20
N GLU A 49 -13.04 -18.92 0.33
CA GLU A 49 -12.75 -19.53 -0.97
C GLU A 49 -11.93 -18.56 -1.84
N LEU A 50 -12.42 -17.34 -2.04
CA LEU A 50 -11.73 -16.31 -2.81
C LEU A 50 -10.37 -15.96 -2.21
N ARG A 51 -10.26 -15.92 -0.87
CA ARG A 51 -8.97 -15.74 -0.19
C ARG A 51 -7.99 -16.85 -0.52
N ARG A 52 -8.43 -18.11 -0.50
CA ARG A 52 -7.57 -19.25 -0.81
C ARG A 52 -7.14 -19.25 -2.27
N GLU A 53 -8.04 -18.91 -3.19
CA GLU A 53 -7.69 -18.75 -4.60
C GLU A 53 -6.65 -17.65 -4.79
N ARG A 54 -6.83 -16.48 -4.18
CA ARG A 54 -5.85 -15.39 -4.21
C ARG A 54 -4.49 -15.82 -3.66
N LEU A 55 -4.45 -16.48 -2.51
CA LEU A 55 -3.20 -16.99 -1.92
C LEU A 55 -2.54 -18.05 -2.79
N ALA A 56 -3.33 -18.96 -3.36
CA ALA A 56 -2.84 -19.99 -4.26
C ALA A 56 -2.25 -19.40 -5.54
N LEU A 57 -2.90 -18.39 -6.13
CA LEU A 57 -2.39 -17.66 -7.30
C LEU A 57 -1.09 -16.91 -6.97
N ASN A 58 -1.03 -16.20 -5.84
CA ASN A 58 0.19 -15.52 -5.40
C ASN A 58 1.37 -16.50 -5.27
N LEU A 59 1.14 -17.66 -4.65
CA LEU A 59 2.15 -18.69 -4.51
C LEU A 59 2.54 -19.27 -5.88
N PHE A 60 1.58 -19.53 -6.75
CA PHE A 60 1.83 -20.03 -8.09
C PHE A 60 2.71 -19.07 -8.89
N PHE A 61 2.39 -17.78 -8.92
CA PHE A 61 3.19 -16.79 -9.64
C PHE A 61 4.58 -16.64 -9.05
N LYS A 62 4.72 -16.70 -7.72
CA LYS A 62 6.03 -16.71 -7.06
C LYS A 62 6.89 -17.91 -7.47
N ILE A 63 6.28 -19.09 -7.59
CA ILE A 63 6.98 -20.31 -8.06
C ILE A 63 7.28 -20.19 -9.55
N LYS A 64 6.32 -19.72 -10.38
CA LYS A 64 6.48 -19.58 -11.83
C LYS A 64 7.54 -18.54 -12.21
N SER A 65 7.75 -17.51 -11.39
CA SER A 65 8.78 -16.48 -11.61
C SER A 65 10.21 -16.92 -11.27
N ASP A 66 10.38 -18.05 -10.58
CA ASP A 66 11.68 -18.52 -10.09
C ASP A 66 11.97 -19.93 -10.61
N ASP A 67 12.70 -20.01 -11.73
CA ASP A 67 13.09 -21.27 -12.36
C ASP A 67 13.95 -22.16 -11.45
N SER A 68 14.60 -21.59 -10.43
CA SER A 68 15.41 -22.33 -9.45
C SER A 68 14.56 -22.98 -8.34
N HIS A 69 13.28 -22.62 -8.24
CA HIS A 69 12.41 -23.12 -7.18
C HIS A 69 12.21 -24.64 -7.30
N PRO A 70 12.40 -25.44 -6.22
CA PRO A 70 12.35 -26.92 -6.30
C PRO A 70 11.05 -27.51 -6.86
N SER A 71 9.95 -26.77 -6.71
CA SER A 71 8.63 -27.19 -7.20
C SER A 71 8.25 -26.62 -8.57
N HIS A 72 9.08 -25.77 -9.20
CA HIS A 72 8.75 -25.07 -10.45
C HIS A 72 8.26 -26.03 -11.53
N TYR A 73 9.11 -27.00 -11.89
CA TYR A 73 8.79 -27.96 -12.95
C TYR A 73 7.48 -28.72 -12.72
N ASN A 74 7.25 -29.22 -11.51
CA ASN A 74 6.06 -30.02 -11.19
C ASN A 74 4.76 -29.19 -11.12
N VAL A 75 4.86 -27.90 -10.80
CA VAL A 75 3.73 -26.98 -10.69
C VAL A 75 3.36 -26.41 -12.06
N VAL A 76 4.35 -26.03 -12.87
CA VAL A 76 4.16 -25.52 -14.24
C VAL A 76 3.74 -26.65 -15.19
N ASN A 77 4.31 -27.85 -15.03
CA ASN A 77 4.00 -29.02 -15.85
C ASN A 77 3.33 -30.12 -15.00
N PRO A 78 2.06 -29.93 -14.58
CA PRO A 78 1.38 -30.91 -13.74
C PRO A 78 1.18 -32.23 -14.47
N LYS A 79 1.68 -33.32 -13.86
CA LYS A 79 1.54 -34.69 -14.36
C LYS A 79 0.21 -35.33 -13.96
N TYR A 80 -0.15 -36.41 -14.64
CA TYR A 80 -1.28 -37.30 -14.31
C TYR A 80 -2.68 -36.69 -14.39
N GLY A 81 -2.89 -35.64 -15.21
CA GLY A 81 -4.20 -35.00 -15.36
C GLY A 81 -5.35 -35.99 -15.66
N THR A 82 -5.11 -36.98 -16.52
CA THR A 82 -6.08 -38.03 -16.86
C THR A 82 -6.46 -38.90 -15.65
N LEU A 83 -5.50 -39.25 -14.80
CA LEU A 83 -5.74 -40.05 -13.59
C LEU A 83 -6.68 -39.32 -12.63
N PHE A 84 -6.44 -38.02 -12.39
CA PHE A 84 -7.29 -37.22 -11.51
C PHE A 84 -8.68 -36.98 -12.09
N SER A 85 -8.84 -36.95 -13.42
CA SER A 85 -10.16 -36.90 -14.06
C SER A 85 -10.94 -38.21 -13.87
N ILE A 86 -10.25 -39.36 -13.91
CA ILE A 86 -10.88 -40.68 -13.72
C ILE A 86 -11.21 -40.95 -12.23
N ARG A 87 -10.40 -40.40 -11.31
CA ARG A 87 -10.56 -40.58 -9.85
C ARG A 87 -10.81 -39.24 -9.15
N PRO A 88 -12.03 -38.69 -9.18
CA PRO A 88 -12.34 -37.37 -8.63
C PRO A 88 -12.20 -37.28 -7.10
N SER A 89 -12.22 -38.42 -6.39
CA SER A 89 -12.00 -38.48 -4.94
C SER A 89 -10.56 -38.16 -4.53
N PHE A 90 -9.61 -38.22 -5.46
CA PHE A 90 -8.21 -37.93 -5.17
C PHE A 90 -7.98 -36.43 -5.26
N THR A 91 -7.30 -35.86 -4.26
CA THR A 91 -6.96 -34.42 -4.28
C THR A 91 -5.99 -34.15 -5.42
N PRO A 92 -6.33 -33.32 -6.42
CA PRO A 92 -5.44 -33.02 -7.53
C PRO A 92 -4.19 -32.27 -7.07
N THR A 93 -3.11 -32.38 -7.84
CA THR A 93 -1.87 -31.64 -7.58
C THR A 93 -2.12 -30.12 -7.60
N PHE A 94 -1.22 -29.37 -6.97
CA PHE A 94 -1.31 -27.90 -6.92
C PHE A 94 -1.42 -27.28 -8.32
N GLY A 95 -0.57 -27.67 -9.28
CA GLY A 95 -0.63 -27.17 -10.65
C GLY A 95 -1.97 -27.43 -11.35
N LEU A 96 -2.58 -28.61 -11.16
CA LEU A 96 -3.92 -28.90 -11.72
C LEU A 96 -5.02 -28.04 -11.09
N ARG A 97 -4.94 -27.77 -9.78
CA ARG A 97 -5.89 -26.90 -9.08
C ARG A 97 -5.78 -25.45 -9.55
N ILE A 98 -4.56 -24.93 -9.69
CA ILE A 98 -4.33 -23.59 -10.26
C ILE A 98 -4.85 -23.50 -11.69
N GLY A 99 -4.62 -24.52 -12.51
CA GLY A 99 -5.15 -24.55 -13.88
C GLY A 99 -6.68 -24.43 -13.94
N LYS A 100 -7.41 -24.97 -12.94
CA LYS A 100 -8.87 -24.77 -12.85
C LYS A 100 -9.22 -23.32 -12.52
N ILE A 101 -8.51 -22.70 -11.58
CA ILE A 101 -8.71 -21.29 -11.19
C ILE A 101 -8.40 -20.36 -12.37
N LEU A 102 -7.27 -20.55 -13.06
CA LEU A 102 -6.90 -19.74 -14.22
C LEU A 102 -7.95 -19.82 -15.34
N ARG A 103 -8.52 -21.02 -15.56
CA ARG A 103 -9.63 -21.20 -16.52
C ARG A 103 -10.91 -20.52 -16.07
N SER A 104 -11.24 -20.51 -14.77
CA SER A 104 -12.47 -19.87 -14.28
C SER A 104 -12.45 -18.35 -14.45
N ILE A 105 -11.27 -17.73 -14.35
CA ILE A 105 -11.08 -16.29 -14.56
C ILE A 105 -10.75 -15.92 -16.02
N ASN A 106 -10.84 -16.88 -16.96
CA ASN A 106 -10.54 -16.72 -18.38
C ASN A 106 -9.14 -16.13 -18.66
N THR A 107 -8.15 -16.49 -17.84
CA THR A 107 -6.77 -16.08 -18.04
C THR A 107 -5.94 -17.27 -18.50
N VAL A 108 -5.37 -17.19 -19.70
CA VAL A 108 -4.45 -18.21 -20.21
C VAL A 108 -3.13 -17.52 -20.53
N ASP A 109 -2.09 -18.01 -19.87
CA ASP A 109 -0.67 -17.74 -20.11
C ASP A 109 -0.24 -16.27 -20.16
N PHE A 110 0.16 -15.74 -19.00
CA PHE A 110 0.89 -14.48 -18.93
C PHE A 110 2.40 -14.72 -18.96
N PRO A 111 3.18 -13.88 -19.68
CA PRO A 111 4.61 -13.81 -19.48
C PRO A 111 4.86 -13.36 -18.04
N VAL A 112 5.36 -14.28 -17.22
CA VAL A 112 5.79 -13.95 -15.87
C VAL A 112 7.21 -13.44 -16.00
N LEU A 113 7.44 -12.19 -15.60
CA LEU A 113 8.80 -11.67 -15.49
C LEU A 113 9.54 -12.54 -14.48
N ASN A 114 10.73 -12.99 -14.86
CA ASN A 114 11.59 -13.69 -13.92
C ASN A 114 11.81 -12.81 -12.70
N LYS A 115 11.87 -13.43 -11.53
CA LYS A 115 12.23 -12.74 -10.30
C LYS A 115 13.61 -12.12 -10.52
N SER A 116 13.67 -10.82 -10.80
CA SER A 116 14.93 -10.10 -10.72
C SER A 116 15.24 -9.96 -9.24
N ASP A 117 16.43 -10.41 -8.84
CA ASP A 117 17.05 -9.90 -7.61
C ASP A 117 17.56 -8.47 -7.92
N GLU A 118 16.66 -7.63 -8.44
CA GLU A 118 16.94 -6.21 -8.61
C GLU A 118 17.28 -5.68 -7.24
N PHE A 119 18.49 -5.14 -7.14
CA PHE A 119 18.89 -4.38 -5.99
C PHE A 119 17.81 -3.33 -5.76
N PRO A 120 17.13 -3.35 -4.61
CA PRO A 120 16.02 -2.46 -4.43
C PRO A 120 16.51 -1.02 -4.62
N PRO A 121 15.77 -0.18 -5.37
CA PRO A 121 16.25 1.14 -5.74
C PRO A 121 16.59 2.00 -4.52
N TRP A 122 16.06 1.66 -3.34
CA TRP A 122 16.34 2.34 -2.07
C TRP A 122 17.61 1.93 -1.34
N LYS A 123 18.34 0.88 -1.75
CA LYS A 123 19.56 0.46 -1.02
C LYS A 123 20.79 1.32 -1.31
N ASP A 124 20.85 2.00 -2.46
CA ASP A 124 21.95 2.90 -2.84
C ASP A 124 21.59 4.39 -2.67
N ILE A 125 20.42 4.68 -2.09
CA ILE A 125 20.00 6.06 -1.83
C ILE A 125 20.61 6.54 -0.52
N SER A 126 21.52 7.51 -0.60
CA SER A 126 22.04 8.24 0.56
C SER A 126 21.05 9.34 0.98
N VAL A 127 19.92 8.95 1.55
CA VAL A 127 18.95 9.89 2.17
C VAL A 127 19.03 9.77 3.68
N SER A 128 19.30 10.88 4.34
CA SER A 128 19.22 11.01 5.80
C SER A 128 17.86 11.61 6.18
N PHE A 129 17.09 10.91 7.00
CA PHE A 129 15.87 11.45 7.59
C PHE A 129 16.18 12.06 8.97
N ILE A 130 15.77 13.31 9.20
CA ILE A 130 16.02 14.04 10.45
C ILE A 130 14.71 14.59 10.98
N ASP A 131 14.24 14.09 12.13
CA ASP A 131 13.10 14.64 12.86
C ASP A 131 13.62 15.54 14.00
N VAL A 132 13.86 16.81 13.69
CA VAL A 132 14.41 17.80 14.64
C VAL A 132 13.45 18.07 15.80
N PHE A 133 12.17 17.78 15.62
CA PHE A 133 11.10 18.10 16.57
C PHE A 133 10.60 16.91 17.38
N GLU A 134 11.14 15.70 17.18
CA GLU A 134 10.67 14.45 17.81
C GLU A 134 10.45 14.57 19.33
N LYS A 135 11.32 15.32 20.01
CA LYS A 135 11.32 15.47 21.47
C LYS A 135 10.37 16.56 22.00
N TRP A 136 9.70 17.31 21.13
CA TRP A 136 8.96 18.53 21.48
C TRP A 136 7.46 18.38 21.21
N HIS A 137 6.65 18.32 22.28
CA HIS A 137 5.20 18.20 22.15
C HIS A 137 4.51 19.54 21.86
N LYS A 138 3.60 19.55 20.87
CA LYS A 138 2.85 20.75 20.44
C LYS A 138 2.01 21.38 21.56
N SER A 139 1.53 20.59 22.51
CA SER A 139 0.68 21.07 23.61
C SER A 139 1.45 21.81 24.71
N THR A 140 2.76 21.55 24.84
CA THR A 140 3.57 22.07 25.95
C THR A 140 4.68 23.00 25.48
N THR A 141 5.03 22.95 24.21
CA THR A 141 6.18 23.69 23.67
C THR A 141 5.71 24.99 23.02
N HIS A 142 6.32 26.11 23.42
CA HIS A 142 5.97 27.41 22.87
C HIS A 142 6.47 27.57 21.42
N ASN A 143 5.72 28.27 20.57
CA ASN A 143 6.06 28.47 19.15
C ASN A 143 7.44 29.09 18.91
N LEU A 144 7.91 29.96 19.82
CA LEU A 144 9.25 30.54 19.72
C LEU A 144 10.37 29.51 19.85
N VAL A 145 10.14 28.42 20.58
CA VAL A 145 11.12 27.33 20.74
C VAL A 145 11.26 26.57 19.43
N TYR A 146 10.14 26.19 18.81
CA TYR A 146 10.14 25.59 17.47
C TYR A 146 10.88 26.45 16.45
N ARG A 147 10.64 27.78 16.50
CA ARG A 147 11.32 28.72 15.61
C ARG A 147 12.83 28.78 15.85
N SER A 148 13.28 28.74 17.10
CA SER A 148 14.71 28.69 17.43
C SER A 148 15.35 27.43 16.86
N ILE A 149 14.76 26.27 17.13
CA ILE A 149 15.25 24.97 16.68
C ILE A 149 15.34 24.91 15.15
N PHE A 150 14.31 25.41 14.46
CA PHE A 150 14.31 25.54 13.00
C PHE A 150 15.50 26.35 12.50
N TYR A 151 15.73 27.55 13.06
CA TYR A 151 16.83 28.39 12.60
C TYR A 151 18.20 27.80 12.92
N ASP A 152 18.36 27.16 14.09
CA ASP A 152 19.59 26.47 14.47
C ASP A 152 19.88 25.31 13.51
N HIS A 153 18.87 24.50 13.17
CA HIS A 153 18.98 23.41 12.19
C HIS A 153 19.28 23.94 10.79
N ARG A 154 18.56 24.97 10.35
CA ARG A 154 18.82 25.63 9.07
C ARG A 154 20.25 26.18 9.03
N GLN A 155 20.79 26.70 10.13
CA GLN A 155 22.17 27.16 10.18
C GLN A 155 23.18 26.01 10.04
N GLN A 156 22.93 24.85 10.66
CA GLN A 156 23.81 23.67 10.53
C GLN A 156 23.92 23.18 9.08
N PHE A 157 22.82 23.26 8.33
CA PHE A 157 22.76 22.86 6.93
C PHE A 157 22.97 24.03 5.96
N SER A 158 23.62 25.12 6.36
CA SER A 158 23.73 26.36 5.54
C SER A 158 24.26 26.13 4.12
N GLY A 159 25.06 25.08 3.89
CA GLY A 159 25.57 24.69 2.57
C GLY A 159 24.55 23.98 1.65
N TYR A 160 23.40 23.56 2.19
CA TYR A 160 22.33 22.90 1.46
C TYR A 160 21.31 23.93 0.98
N GLU A 161 20.77 23.70 -0.22
CA GLU A 161 19.69 24.51 -0.79
C GLU A 161 18.34 24.08 -0.16
N PRO A 162 17.62 24.98 0.52
CA PRO A 162 16.33 24.64 1.11
C PRO A 162 15.25 24.47 0.03
N VAL A 163 14.49 23.40 0.15
CA VAL A 163 13.33 23.08 -0.68
C VAL A 163 12.13 22.90 0.22
N PHE A 164 11.14 23.78 0.12
CA PHE A 164 9.94 23.70 0.93
C PHE A 164 8.85 22.98 0.15
N THR A 165 8.22 21.99 0.76
CA THR A 165 7.11 21.24 0.16
C THR A 165 5.85 21.42 1.00
N ASP A 166 4.71 21.55 0.33
CA ASP A 166 3.41 21.66 0.98
C ASP A 166 2.31 20.95 0.19
N GLY A 167 1.41 20.32 0.92
CA GLY A 167 0.27 19.58 0.39
C GLY A 167 -1.00 20.01 1.14
N SER A 168 -2.00 20.47 0.40
CA SER A 168 -3.25 20.96 0.98
C SER A 168 -4.48 20.28 0.37
N LYS A 169 -5.55 20.21 1.16
CA LYS A 169 -6.88 19.79 0.71
C LYS A 169 -7.94 20.73 1.27
N ALA A 170 -8.86 21.18 0.43
CA ALA A 170 -10.03 21.95 0.81
C ALA A 170 -11.25 21.45 0.03
N ASP A 171 -12.29 20.96 0.69
CA ASP A 171 -13.50 20.35 0.10
C ASP A 171 -13.21 19.48 -1.13
N ASN A 172 -13.30 20.07 -2.33
CA ASN A 172 -13.14 19.39 -3.62
C ASN A 172 -11.84 19.78 -4.37
N LEU A 173 -10.90 20.44 -3.70
CA LEU A 173 -9.63 20.88 -4.27
C LEU A 173 -8.49 20.26 -3.47
N VAL A 174 -7.53 19.70 -4.19
CA VAL A 174 -6.29 19.16 -3.63
C VAL A 174 -5.15 19.85 -4.36
N GLY A 175 -4.23 20.43 -3.60
CA GLY A 175 -3.15 21.26 -4.14
C GLY A 175 -1.79 20.85 -3.58
N THR A 176 -0.78 20.94 -4.44
CA THR A 176 0.61 20.65 -4.13
C THR A 176 1.46 21.87 -4.47
N ALA A 177 2.47 22.14 -3.66
CA ALA A 177 3.39 23.23 -3.92
C ALA A 177 4.81 22.86 -3.47
N VAL A 178 5.78 23.34 -4.23
CA VAL A 178 7.20 23.24 -3.96
C VAL A 178 7.82 24.60 -4.20
N VAL A 179 8.65 25.06 -3.26
CA VAL A 179 9.43 26.29 -3.37
C VAL A 179 10.90 25.94 -3.31
N ILE A 180 11.61 26.25 -4.39
CA ILE A 180 13.07 26.08 -4.52
C ILE A 180 13.63 27.43 -4.95
N ARG A 181 14.43 28.07 -4.09
CA ARG A 181 14.96 29.43 -4.34
C ARG A 181 13.85 30.44 -4.64
N ASN A 182 13.81 30.96 -5.86
CA ASN A 182 12.79 31.89 -6.36
C ASN A 182 11.76 31.22 -7.28
N SER A 183 11.85 29.89 -7.46
CA SER A 183 10.93 29.11 -8.26
C SER A 183 9.85 28.50 -7.38
N ILE A 184 8.61 28.61 -7.86
CA ILE A 184 7.45 27.99 -7.23
C ILE A 184 6.83 27.05 -8.25
N VAL A 185 6.82 25.76 -7.93
CA VAL A 185 6.14 24.73 -8.72
C VAL A 185 4.91 24.33 -7.95
N SER A 186 3.73 24.46 -8.55
CA SER A 186 2.48 24.08 -7.91
C SER A 186 1.54 23.44 -8.90
N GLY A 187 0.68 22.56 -8.39
CA GLY A 187 -0.24 21.80 -9.22
C GLY A 187 -1.47 21.34 -8.45
N GLY A 188 -2.61 21.31 -9.14
CA GLY A 188 -3.84 20.70 -8.65
C GLY A 188 -3.81 19.19 -8.86
N LEU A 189 -4.26 18.45 -7.85
CA LEU A 189 -4.52 17.02 -7.92
C LEU A 189 -6.02 16.74 -8.01
N HIS A 190 -6.37 15.49 -8.31
CA HIS A 190 -7.76 15.05 -8.32
C HIS A 190 -8.41 15.22 -6.93
N GLU A 191 -9.68 15.62 -6.88
CA GLU A 191 -10.43 15.90 -5.64
C GLU A 191 -10.48 14.72 -4.64
N LEU A 192 -10.38 13.51 -5.19
CA LEU A 192 -10.34 12.25 -4.44
C LEU A 192 -9.01 12.01 -3.71
N CYS A 193 -7.94 12.71 -4.09
CA CYS A 193 -6.65 12.60 -3.42
C CYS A 193 -6.74 13.07 -1.96
N SER A 194 -6.00 12.42 -1.07
CA SER A 194 -5.91 12.83 0.34
C SER A 194 -4.87 13.93 0.51
N VAL A 195 -4.87 14.62 1.67
CA VAL A 195 -3.79 15.55 2.05
C VAL A 195 -2.44 14.83 1.98
N PHE A 196 -2.37 13.61 2.50
CA PHE A 196 -1.18 12.77 2.46
C PHE A 196 -0.69 12.47 1.04
N THR A 197 -1.60 12.20 0.12
CA THR A 197 -1.26 12.04 -1.31
C THR A 197 -0.67 13.32 -1.88
N SER A 198 -1.21 14.47 -1.47
CA SER A 198 -0.71 15.78 -1.85
C SER A 198 0.71 16.05 -1.32
N GLU A 199 0.96 15.77 -0.04
CA GLU A 199 2.28 15.90 0.59
C GLU A 199 3.33 15.02 -0.11
N ILE A 200 3.01 13.74 -0.35
CA ILE A 200 3.89 12.83 -1.10
C ILE A 200 4.16 13.36 -2.51
N TYR A 201 3.13 13.87 -3.18
CA TYR A 201 3.30 14.41 -4.53
C TYR A 201 4.14 15.68 -4.55
N ALA A 202 4.07 16.53 -3.52
CA ALA A 202 4.95 17.68 -3.37
C ALA A 202 6.43 17.25 -3.21
N ILE A 203 6.71 16.20 -2.43
CA ILE A 203 8.06 15.61 -2.33
C ILE A 203 8.50 15.05 -3.69
N TYR A 204 7.61 14.35 -4.40
CA TYR A 204 7.90 13.84 -5.73
C TYR A 204 8.26 14.98 -6.72
N LEU A 205 7.47 16.06 -6.74
CA LEU A 205 7.74 17.23 -7.56
C LEU A 205 9.09 17.86 -7.21
N ALA A 206 9.41 17.99 -5.92
CA ALA A 206 10.70 18.49 -5.48
C ALA A 206 11.86 17.65 -6.03
N LEU A 207 11.76 16.32 -5.95
CA LEU A 207 12.77 15.42 -6.49
C LEU A 207 12.92 15.53 -8.02
N VAL A 208 11.81 15.69 -8.74
CA VAL A 208 11.81 15.88 -10.20
C VAL A 208 12.51 17.19 -10.59
N GLU A 209 12.26 18.28 -9.86
CA GLU A 209 12.92 19.56 -10.08
C GLU A 209 14.42 19.49 -9.75
N ILE A 210 14.76 18.89 -8.60
CA ILE A 210 16.15 18.71 -8.17
C ILE A 210 16.94 17.85 -9.16
N ALA A 211 16.33 16.80 -9.71
CA ALA A 211 17.00 15.89 -10.65
C ALA A 211 17.42 16.57 -11.96
N GLN A 212 16.83 17.73 -12.30
CA GLN A 212 17.24 18.52 -13.47
C GLN A 212 18.49 19.36 -13.21
N GLU A 213 18.90 19.53 -11.94
CA GLU A 213 20.04 20.31 -11.53
C GLU A 213 21.23 19.43 -11.11
N LEU A 214 22.35 19.56 -11.82
CA LEU A 214 23.58 18.86 -11.49
C LEU A 214 24.35 19.56 -10.35
N GLN A 215 24.81 18.76 -9.38
CA GLN A 215 25.80 19.12 -8.34
C GLN A 215 25.37 20.14 -7.27
N LYS A 216 24.27 19.87 -6.56
CA LYS A 216 23.96 20.56 -5.30
C LYS A 216 23.39 19.61 -4.26
N ASP A 217 23.70 19.89 -3.00
CA ASP A 217 23.07 19.24 -1.86
C ASP A 217 21.78 20.01 -1.51
N TYR A 218 20.68 19.29 -1.33
CA TYR A 218 19.36 19.86 -1.06
C TYR A 218 18.84 19.42 0.30
N LEU A 219 18.19 20.35 1.00
CA LEU A 219 17.47 20.08 2.24
C LEU A 219 15.98 20.21 1.94
N ILE A 220 15.28 19.08 1.83
CA ILE A 220 13.82 19.05 1.64
C ILE A 220 13.16 19.23 3.01
N LEU A 221 12.20 20.15 3.09
CA LEU A 221 11.49 20.57 4.28
C LEU A 221 9.99 20.48 3.98
N GLY A 222 9.35 19.40 4.42
CA GLY A 222 7.91 19.17 4.31
C GLY A 222 7.17 19.34 5.63
N PHE A 223 5.85 19.46 5.55
CA PHE A 223 4.96 19.44 6.71
C PHE A 223 4.39 18.04 6.88
N GLN A 224 4.40 17.49 8.10
CA GLN A 224 3.65 16.26 8.40
C GLN A 224 2.80 16.41 9.65
N GLU A 225 1.49 16.32 9.47
CA GLU A 225 0.52 16.31 10.55
C GLU A 225 0.36 14.88 11.11
N ARG A 226 1.11 14.51 12.16
CA ARG A 226 0.77 13.30 12.92
C ARG A 226 -0.43 13.58 13.82
N HIS A 227 -1.50 12.81 13.60
CA HIS A 227 -2.81 12.81 14.26
C HIS A 227 -2.87 13.20 15.77
N ARG A 228 -3.64 14.25 16.08
CA ARG A 228 -4.80 14.22 17.01
C ARG A 228 -5.56 15.55 16.99
N SER A 229 -6.75 15.52 16.39
CA SER A 229 -7.98 16.25 16.72
C SER A 229 -7.86 17.71 17.22
N THR A 230 -8.16 18.69 16.37
CA THR A 230 -9.43 19.45 16.35
C THR A 230 -9.38 20.49 15.23
N GLU A 231 -10.51 20.66 14.54
CA GLU A 231 -10.74 21.58 13.43
C GLU A 231 -10.39 23.04 13.77
N MET A 232 -9.84 23.76 12.79
CA MET A 232 -10.31 25.11 12.43
C MET A 232 -9.87 25.44 10.99
N ARG A 233 -10.85 25.83 10.17
CA ARG A 233 -10.63 26.48 8.87
C ARG A 233 -10.29 27.97 9.05
N PHE A 234 -9.78 28.53 7.95
CA PHE A 234 -9.58 29.95 7.60
C PHE A 234 -8.16 30.52 7.88
N PRO A 235 -7.81 31.65 7.24
CA PRO A 235 -7.45 31.82 5.84
C PRO A 235 -5.99 32.27 5.72
N PHE A 236 -5.40 32.13 4.54
CA PHE A 236 -4.08 32.62 4.14
C PHE A 236 -3.41 33.69 5.05
N LYS A 237 -2.39 33.30 5.85
CA LYS A 237 -1.16 34.07 6.15
C LYS A 237 -0.15 33.22 6.95
N PRO A 238 1.14 33.20 6.56
CA PRO A 238 2.18 32.40 7.21
C PRO A 238 2.51 33.02 8.58
N PRO A 239 2.72 32.21 9.64
CA PRO A 239 4.08 31.94 10.09
C PRO A 239 4.20 30.64 10.92
N TYR A 240 4.17 29.45 10.32
CA TYR A 240 4.43 28.21 11.07
C TYR A 240 5.23 27.24 10.20
N SER A 241 6.54 27.26 10.37
CA SER A 241 7.48 26.27 9.84
C SER A 241 7.61 25.12 10.85
N ALA A 242 7.07 23.96 10.53
CA ALA A 242 7.39 22.70 11.18
C ALA A 242 7.95 21.76 10.10
N GLU A 243 9.22 21.42 10.23
CA GLU A 243 10.02 20.63 9.30
C GLU A 243 9.81 19.14 9.53
N VAL A 244 9.67 18.39 8.44
CA VAL A 244 9.87 16.95 8.34
C VAL A 244 10.51 16.69 6.96
N CYS A 245 11.68 16.03 6.94
CA CYS A 245 12.43 15.68 5.73
C CYS A 245 11.61 14.87 4.72
#